data_AF-A0A162IEE6-F1
#
_entry.id   AF-A0A162IEE6-F1
#
_cell.length_a   1.000
_cell.length_b   1.000
_cell.length_c   1.000
_cell.angle_alpha   90.00
_cell.angle_beta   90.00
_cell.angle_gamma   90.00
#
_symmetry.space_group_name_H-M   'P 1'
#
loop_
_entity.id
_entity.type
_entity.pdbx_description
1 polymer ?
#
loop_
_entity_poly.entity_id
_entity_poly.type
_entity_poly.pdbx_seq_one_letter_code
_entity_poly.pdbx_strand_id
1 'polypeptide(L)'
;MPASERIPPIALPHVSERAKKTLDIVEEFVEKECIPADSLYHAQMGEGEKRWKEIPPVIEELKAKARKLGLWNMFLPKGHFKEGAGFTNLEYGLMAEYLGKSRTASEATNNAAPDTGNMEVFAKYGNEAQKARWLAPLLEGKIRSAFLMTEPIIASSDAKNIQLQMRREEMVVLWSR
;
A
#
# COMPACT_ATOMS: atom_id res chain seq x y z
N MET A 1 21.42 13.31 -11.13
CA MET A 1 20.60 12.71 -12.19
C MET A 1 19.29 12.28 -11.55
N PRO A 2 18.14 12.82 -11.99
CA PRO A 2 16.82 12.36 -11.54
C PRO A 2 16.61 10.86 -11.79
N ALA A 3 15.68 10.25 -11.07
CA ALA A 3 15.31 8.84 -11.21
C ALA A 3 14.93 8.44 -12.65
N SER A 4 14.27 9.31 -13.40
CA SER A 4 13.87 9.10 -14.78
C SER A 4 15.05 8.94 -15.76
N GLU A 5 16.20 9.55 -15.47
CA GLU A 5 17.44 9.38 -16.24
C GLU A 5 18.16 8.06 -15.93
N ARG A 6 17.78 7.38 -14.84
CA ARG A 6 18.35 6.09 -14.42
C ARG A 6 17.49 4.89 -14.80
N ILE A 7 16.41 5.10 -15.55
CA ILE A 7 15.56 4.00 -16.03
C ILE A 7 16.39 3.08 -16.93
N PRO A 8 16.39 1.75 -16.69
CA PRO A 8 17.12 0.80 -17.52
C PRO A 8 16.74 0.93 -19.01
N PRO A 9 17.69 0.85 -19.96
CA PRO A 9 17.39 1.00 -21.39
C PRO A 9 16.30 0.06 -21.91
N ILE A 10 16.19 -1.15 -21.34
CA ILE A 10 15.15 -2.12 -21.68
C ILE A 10 13.73 -1.68 -21.26
N ALA A 11 13.61 -0.88 -20.19
CA ALA A 11 12.33 -0.40 -19.69
C ALA A 11 11.92 0.94 -20.33
N LEU A 12 12.88 1.76 -20.76
CA LEU A 12 12.65 3.13 -21.23
C LEU A 12 11.55 3.30 -22.29
N PRO A 13 11.42 2.42 -23.32
CA PRO A 13 10.34 2.52 -24.32
C PRO A 13 8.93 2.29 -23.76
N HIS A 14 8.84 1.69 -22.57
CA HIS A 14 7.59 1.28 -21.94
C HIS A 14 7.15 2.20 -20.79
N VAL A 15 7.89 3.30 -20.55
CA VAL A 15 7.58 4.27 -19.50
C VAL A 15 7.11 5.57 -20.13
N SER A 16 5.88 5.98 -19.79
CA SER A 16 5.32 7.23 -20.28
C SER A 16 6.02 8.47 -19.71
N GLU A 17 5.96 9.59 -20.43
CA GLU A 17 6.47 10.88 -19.93
C GLU A 17 5.83 11.31 -18.60
N ARG A 18 4.56 10.95 -18.39
CA ARG A 18 3.88 11.16 -17.09
C ARG A 18 4.55 10.33 -16.01
N ALA A 19 4.80 9.05 -16.25
CA ALA A 19 5.44 8.18 -15.27
C ALA A 19 6.89 8.59 -14.97
N LYS A 20 7.65 9.07 -15.96
CA LYS A 20 9.00 9.66 -15.73
C LYS A 20 8.95 10.84 -14.77
N LYS A 21 8.06 11.81 -15.03
CA LYS A 21 7.87 12.98 -14.15
C LYS A 21 7.41 12.57 -12.75
N THR A 22 6.46 11.64 -12.66
CA THR A 22 6.01 11.12 -11.35
C THR A 22 7.13 10.40 -10.63
N LEU A 23 7.96 9.63 -11.31
CA LEU A 23 9.10 8.92 -10.73
C LEU A 23 10.12 9.90 -10.09
N ASP A 24 10.39 11.03 -10.75
CA ASP A 24 11.26 12.08 -10.21
C ASP A 24 10.66 12.73 -8.96
N ILE A 25 9.35 12.97 -8.96
CA ILE A 25 8.63 13.49 -7.79
C ILE A 25 8.62 12.47 -6.64
N VAL A 26 8.45 11.17 -6.95
CA VAL A 26 8.51 10.08 -5.96
C VAL A 26 9.90 10.02 -5.33
N GLU A 27 10.97 10.07 -6.14
CA GLU A 27 12.33 10.12 -5.61
C GLU A 27 12.51 11.31 -4.67
N GLU A 28 12.16 12.52 -5.12
CA GLU A 28 12.34 13.72 -4.31
C GLU A 28 11.55 13.66 -3.00
N PHE A 29 10.29 13.21 -3.06
CA PHE A 29 9.45 13.02 -1.87
C PHE A 29 10.05 11.99 -0.91
N VAL A 30 10.55 10.87 -1.41
CA VAL A 30 11.17 9.85 -0.56
C VAL A 30 12.45 10.38 0.08
N GLU A 31 13.37 10.91 -0.71
CA GLU A 31 14.71 11.30 -0.25
C GLU A 31 14.66 12.54 0.67
N LYS A 32 13.77 13.50 0.41
CA LYS A 32 13.72 14.77 1.16
C LYS A 32 12.67 14.82 2.26
N GLU A 33 11.60 14.04 2.18
CA GLU A 33 10.51 14.08 3.17
C GLU A 33 10.44 12.79 3.97
N CYS A 34 10.44 11.62 3.32
CA CYS A 34 10.19 10.34 4.01
C CYS A 34 11.42 9.81 4.76
N ILE A 35 12.59 9.76 4.13
CA ILE A 35 13.82 9.26 4.77
C ILE A 35 14.18 10.09 6.01
N PRO A 36 14.17 11.44 5.98
CA PRO A 36 14.40 12.23 7.19
C PRO A 36 13.32 12.01 8.27
N ALA A 37 12.07 11.75 7.87
CA ALA A 37 10.97 11.48 8.79
C ALA A 37 11.04 10.09 9.45
N ASP A 38 11.79 9.13 8.91
CA ASP A 38 11.85 7.78 9.47
C ASP A 38 12.37 7.78 10.92
N SER A 39 13.37 8.60 11.25
CA SER A 39 13.87 8.74 12.62
C SER A 39 12.81 9.30 13.57
N LEU A 40 12.07 10.32 13.10
CA LEU A 40 10.97 10.92 13.87
C LEU A 40 9.81 9.94 14.06
N TYR A 41 9.47 9.17 13.01
CA TYR A 41 8.46 8.11 13.06
C TYR A 41 8.78 7.09 14.15
N HIS A 42 10.02 6.60 14.21
CA HIS A 42 10.44 5.65 15.24
C HIS A 42 10.39 6.25 16.65
N ALA A 43 10.82 7.51 16.81
CA ALA A 43 10.72 8.20 18.10
C ALA A 43 9.26 8.40 18.55
N GLN A 44 8.36 8.73 17.62
CA GLN A 44 6.94 8.93 17.89
C GLN A 44 6.18 7.62 18.15
N MET A 45 6.64 6.47 17.65
CA MET A 45 6.04 5.18 18.01
C MET A 45 6.11 4.92 19.52
N GLY A 46 7.13 5.40 20.22
CA GLY A 46 7.28 5.12 21.65
C GLY A 46 7.51 3.64 21.97
N GLU A 47 7.36 3.27 23.24
CA GLU A 47 7.74 1.95 23.76
C GLU A 47 6.61 1.26 24.54
N GLY A 48 6.75 -0.06 24.73
CA GLY A 48 5.82 -0.87 25.52
C GLY A 48 4.38 -0.80 25.00
N GLU A 49 3.43 -0.47 25.88
CA GLU A 49 2.03 -0.32 25.49
C GLU A 49 1.75 0.94 24.65
N LYS A 50 2.55 2.00 24.78
CA LYS A 50 2.29 3.28 24.11
C LYS A 50 2.35 3.14 22.59
N ARG A 51 3.19 2.23 22.10
CA ARG A 51 3.35 1.95 20.67
C ARG A 51 2.10 1.45 19.94
N TRP A 52 1.10 1.02 20.69
CA TRP A 52 -0.13 0.49 20.15
C TRP A 52 -1.32 1.43 20.30
N LYS A 53 -1.14 2.59 20.95
CA LYS A 53 -2.22 3.51 21.28
C LYS A 53 -2.43 4.56 20.19
N GLU A 54 -1.37 4.99 19.54
CA GLU A 54 -1.39 6.10 18.60
C GLU A 54 -0.57 5.78 17.35
N ILE A 55 -1.07 6.25 16.20
CA ILE A 55 -0.30 6.24 14.96
C ILE A 55 0.65 7.44 15.02
N PRO A 56 1.96 7.29 14.72
CA PRO A 56 2.90 8.39 14.67
C PRO A 56 2.38 9.57 13.83
N PRO A 57 2.19 10.77 14.40
CA PRO A 57 1.58 11.92 13.71
C PRO A 57 2.28 12.30 12.40
N VAL A 58 3.58 12.07 12.29
CA VAL A 58 4.36 12.34 11.07
C VAL A 58 3.80 11.64 9.83
N ILE A 59 3.15 10.48 9.99
CA ILE A 59 2.52 9.77 8.86
C ILE A 59 1.39 10.60 8.25
N GLU A 60 0.52 11.21 9.04
CA GLU A 60 -0.61 11.99 8.52
C GLU A 60 -0.13 13.28 7.85
N GLU A 61 0.95 13.89 8.36
CA GLU A 61 1.61 15.03 7.71
C GLU A 61 2.17 14.63 6.34
N LEU A 62 2.86 13.48 6.25
CA LEU A 62 3.39 12.96 4.99
C LEU A 62 2.28 12.58 4.01
N LYS A 63 1.19 11.96 4.46
CA LYS A 63 0.00 11.68 3.61
C LYS A 63 -0.58 12.96 3.01
N ALA A 64 -0.69 14.03 3.81
CA ALA A 64 -1.17 15.32 3.33
C ALA A 64 -0.25 15.91 2.24
N LYS A 65 1.07 15.78 2.38
CA LYS A 65 2.05 16.18 1.35
C LYS A 65 1.95 15.31 0.10
N ALA A 66 1.92 13.99 0.25
CA ALA A 66 1.84 13.03 -0.85
C ALA A 66 0.61 13.27 -1.74
N ARG A 67 -0.56 13.55 -1.13
CA ARG A 67 -1.78 13.89 -1.87
C ARG A 67 -1.64 15.16 -2.70
N LYS A 68 -1.01 16.21 -2.16
CA LYS A 68 -0.77 17.47 -2.90
C LYS A 68 0.15 17.24 -4.11
N LEU A 69 1.07 16.29 -4.00
CA LEU A 69 1.98 15.89 -5.07
C LEU A 69 1.37 14.88 -6.07
N GLY A 70 0.15 14.39 -5.81
CA GLY A 70 -0.50 13.36 -6.65
C GLY A 70 0.10 11.96 -6.49
N LEU A 71 0.82 11.68 -5.41
CA LEU A 71 1.49 10.41 -5.13
C LEU A 71 0.57 9.46 -4.33
N TRP A 72 -0.63 9.17 -4.83
CA TRP A 72 -1.65 8.43 -4.08
C TRP A 72 -2.24 7.26 -4.89
N ASN A 73 -2.39 6.09 -4.25
CA ASN A 73 -2.97 4.88 -4.86
C ASN A 73 -2.30 4.46 -6.20
N MET A 74 -0.98 4.56 -6.27
CA MET A 74 -0.23 4.32 -7.52
C MET A 74 -0.14 2.84 -7.92
N PHE A 75 -0.49 1.92 -7.02
CA PHE A 75 -0.27 0.49 -7.17
C PHE A 75 -1.28 -0.21 -8.08
N LEU A 76 -2.51 0.31 -8.20
CA LEU A 76 -3.56 -0.32 -9.00
C LEU A 76 -3.26 -0.15 -10.51
N PRO A 77 -3.00 -1.24 -11.24
CA PRO A 77 -2.54 -1.15 -12.62
C PRO A 77 -3.60 -0.62 -13.58
N LYS A 78 -3.16 0.26 -14.48
CA LYS A 78 -3.92 0.82 -15.60
C LYS A 78 -4.57 -0.29 -16.41
N GLY A 79 -5.84 -0.09 -16.76
CA GLY A 79 -6.59 -1.00 -17.63
C GLY A 79 -7.23 -2.19 -16.91
N HIS A 80 -6.88 -2.45 -15.65
CA HIS A 80 -7.49 -3.50 -14.83
C HIS A 80 -8.45 -2.95 -13.77
N PHE A 81 -8.18 -1.73 -13.28
CA PHE A 81 -8.94 -1.11 -12.20
C PHE A 81 -9.30 0.33 -12.56
N LYS A 82 -10.53 0.75 -12.26
CA LYS A 82 -10.99 2.14 -12.47
C LYS A 82 -10.53 3.05 -11.32
N GLU A 83 -10.17 2.47 -10.20
CA GLU A 83 -9.80 3.13 -8.94
C GLU A 83 -8.32 3.54 -8.88
N GLY A 84 -7.49 3.07 -9.82
CA GLY A 84 -6.05 3.30 -9.81
C GLY A 84 -5.61 4.63 -10.42
N ALA A 85 -4.39 5.06 -10.09
CA ALA A 85 -3.79 6.29 -10.62
C ALA A 85 -3.36 6.20 -12.10
N GLY A 86 -3.65 5.08 -12.78
CA GLY A 86 -3.44 4.92 -14.22
C GLY A 86 -1.98 4.67 -14.64
N PHE A 87 -1.18 4.05 -13.77
CA PHE A 87 0.17 3.58 -14.09
C PHE A 87 0.15 2.09 -14.44
N THR A 88 1.04 1.66 -15.33
CA THR A 88 1.25 0.23 -15.61
C THR A 88 2.01 -0.45 -14.46
N ASN A 89 2.04 -1.78 -14.43
CA ASN A 89 2.84 -2.54 -13.45
C ASN A 89 4.33 -2.16 -13.52
N LEU A 90 4.87 -1.96 -14.72
CA LEU A 90 6.27 -1.56 -14.89
C LEU A 90 6.53 -0.16 -14.32
N GLU A 91 5.68 0.81 -14.66
CA GLU A 91 5.80 2.18 -14.16
C GLU A 91 5.69 2.24 -12.64
N TYR A 92 4.72 1.52 -12.05
CA TYR A 92 4.61 1.42 -10.60
C TYR A 92 5.78 0.68 -9.97
N GLY A 93 6.30 -0.39 -10.60
CA GLY A 93 7.46 -1.14 -10.10
C GLY A 93 8.70 -0.24 -9.93
N LEU A 94 8.94 0.66 -10.89
CA LEU A 94 10.00 1.67 -10.79
C LEU A 94 9.76 2.64 -9.63
N MET A 95 8.53 3.06 -9.39
CA MET A 95 8.19 3.93 -8.25
C MET A 95 8.34 3.19 -6.91
N ALA A 96 7.90 1.93 -6.86
CA ALA A 96 7.94 1.08 -5.66
C ALA A 96 9.38 0.83 -5.18
N GLU A 97 10.36 0.78 -6.09
CA GLU A 97 11.78 0.73 -5.75
C GLU A 97 12.19 1.89 -4.83
N TYR A 98 11.75 3.11 -5.14
CA TYR A 98 12.02 4.28 -4.30
C TYR A 98 11.20 4.26 -3.02
N LEU A 99 9.91 3.93 -3.08
CA LEU A 99 9.06 3.82 -1.88
C LEU A 99 9.64 2.82 -0.86
N GLY A 100 10.29 1.75 -1.34
CA GLY A 100 10.95 0.75 -0.49
C GLY A 100 12.19 1.25 0.26
N LYS A 101 12.75 2.42 -0.07
CA LYS A 101 13.93 2.98 0.62
C LYS A 101 13.63 3.56 1.99
N SER A 102 12.36 3.83 2.30
CA SER A 102 11.94 4.48 3.54
C SER A 102 10.86 3.67 4.26
N ARG A 103 10.90 3.70 5.59
CA ARG A 103 9.90 3.03 6.43
C ARG A 103 8.51 3.64 6.27
N THR A 104 8.44 4.95 6.06
CA THR A 104 7.21 5.74 6.04
C THR A 104 6.62 5.96 4.64
N ALA A 105 7.45 5.91 3.58
CA ALA A 105 7.06 6.31 2.22
C ALA A 105 5.85 5.55 1.65
N SER A 106 5.82 4.22 1.76
CA SER A 106 4.71 3.41 1.25
C SER A 106 3.39 3.72 1.97
N GLU A 107 3.42 3.96 3.27
CA GLU A 107 2.20 4.33 4.01
C GLU A 107 1.76 5.76 3.70
N ALA A 108 2.72 6.68 3.61
CA ALA A 108 2.47 8.08 3.24
C ALA A 108 1.80 8.23 1.86
N THR A 109 2.02 7.28 0.95
CA THR A 109 1.46 7.29 -0.42
C THR A 109 0.24 6.37 -0.59
N ASN A 110 -0.21 5.69 0.48
CA ASN A 110 -1.25 4.65 0.45
C ASN A 110 -0.93 3.43 -0.43
N ASN A 111 0.36 3.12 -0.50
CA ASN A 111 0.95 2.02 -1.27
C ASN A 111 1.55 0.92 -0.36
N ALA A 112 1.24 0.95 0.94
CA ALA A 112 1.73 -0.03 1.91
C ALA A 112 0.94 -1.34 1.89
N ALA A 113 1.66 -2.46 1.98
CA ALA A 113 1.07 -3.75 2.34
C ALA A 113 0.63 -3.73 3.83
N PRO A 114 -0.41 -4.50 4.20
CA PRO A 114 -1.21 -5.40 3.38
C PRO A 114 -2.36 -4.71 2.61
N ASP A 115 -2.55 -3.40 2.78
CA ASP A 115 -3.72 -2.69 2.26
C ASP A 115 -3.82 -2.70 0.74
N THR A 116 -2.71 -2.58 0.02
CA THR A 116 -2.70 -2.64 -1.45
C THR A 116 -3.31 -3.95 -1.98
N GLY A 117 -2.85 -5.09 -1.48
CA GLY A 117 -3.40 -6.40 -1.86
C GLY A 117 -4.87 -6.56 -1.46
N ASN A 118 -5.25 -6.08 -0.28
CA ASN A 118 -6.65 -6.13 0.15
C ASN A 118 -7.55 -5.21 -0.70
N MET A 119 -7.08 -4.03 -1.08
CA MET A 119 -7.75 -3.13 -2.01
C MET A 119 -7.92 -3.78 -3.39
N GLU A 120 -6.90 -4.48 -3.90
CA GLU A 120 -7.00 -5.26 -5.15
C GLU A 120 -8.08 -6.36 -5.07
N VAL A 121 -8.15 -7.09 -3.95
CA VAL A 121 -9.19 -8.12 -3.72
C VAL A 121 -10.59 -7.49 -3.75
N PHE A 122 -10.81 -6.38 -3.03
CA PHE A 122 -12.10 -5.71 -3.06
C PHE A 122 -12.43 -5.10 -4.43
N ALA A 123 -11.46 -4.49 -5.11
CA ALA A 123 -11.67 -3.89 -6.42
C ALA A 123 -12.07 -4.96 -7.46
N LYS A 124 -11.42 -6.12 -7.41
CA LYS A 124 -11.65 -7.22 -8.35
C LYS A 124 -12.89 -8.06 -8.03
N TYR A 125 -13.09 -8.41 -6.77
CA TYR A 125 -14.09 -9.43 -6.37
C TYR A 125 -15.21 -8.89 -5.48
N GLY A 126 -15.06 -7.69 -4.92
CA GLY A 126 -16.08 -7.09 -4.06
C GLY A 126 -17.34 -6.71 -4.83
N ASN A 127 -18.51 -6.95 -4.23
CA ASN A 127 -19.76 -6.38 -4.70
C ASN A 127 -19.84 -4.87 -4.35
N GLU A 128 -20.84 -4.15 -4.89
CA GLU A 128 -20.95 -2.70 -4.69
C GLU A 128 -21.07 -2.30 -3.21
N ALA A 129 -21.79 -3.08 -2.39
CA ALA A 129 -21.90 -2.82 -0.96
C ALA A 129 -20.57 -3.00 -0.22
N GLN A 130 -19.80 -4.04 -0.56
CA GLN A 130 -18.46 -4.27 0.00
C GLN A 130 -17.47 -3.19 -0.45
N LYS A 131 -17.54 -2.75 -1.71
CA LYS A 131 -16.70 -1.67 -2.24
C LYS A 131 -17.01 -0.35 -1.56
N ALA A 132 -18.28 0.01 -1.42
CA ALA A 132 -18.70 1.22 -0.71
C ALA A 132 -18.27 1.19 0.76
N ARG A 133 -18.42 0.04 1.43
CA ARG A 133 -18.11 -0.09 2.85
C ARG A 133 -16.62 -0.16 3.16
N TRP A 134 -15.82 -0.81 2.31
CA TRP A 134 -14.42 -1.14 2.63
C TRP A 134 -13.41 -0.57 1.64
N LEU A 135 -13.66 -0.72 0.33
CA LEU A 135 -12.72 -0.24 -0.68
C LEU A 135 -12.63 1.29 -0.68
N ALA A 136 -13.75 2.00 -0.66
CA ALA A 136 -13.74 3.46 -0.67
C ALA A 136 -12.97 4.05 0.53
N PRO A 137 -13.22 3.64 1.79
CA PRO A 137 -12.45 4.14 2.92
C PRO A 137 -10.95 3.76 2.88
N LEU A 138 -10.59 2.59 2.33
CA LEU A 138 -9.19 2.19 2.13
C LEU A 138 -8.50 3.06 1.07
N LEU A 139 -9.14 3.31 -0.07
CA LEU A 139 -8.64 4.22 -1.11
C LEU A 139 -8.52 5.66 -0.62
N GLU A 140 -9.38 6.06 0.32
CA GLU A 140 -9.31 7.34 1.02
C GLU A 140 -8.28 7.34 2.16
N GLY A 141 -7.64 6.21 2.51
CA GLY A 141 -6.67 6.11 3.59
C GLY A 141 -7.25 6.37 5.00
N LYS A 142 -8.57 6.25 5.16
CA LYS A 142 -9.29 6.47 6.44
C LYS A 142 -9.28 5.26 7.36
N ILE A 143 -9.11 4.07 6.78
CA ILE A 143 -9.00 2.81 7.53
C ILE A 143 -7.75 2.06 7.07
N ARG A 144 -7.34 1.10 7.90
CA ARG A 144 -6.29 0.12 7.60
C ARG A 144 -6.90 -1.27 7.63
N SER A 145 -6.22 -2.22 7.02
CA SER A 145 -6.65 -3.61 6.92
C SER A 145 -5.52 -4.55 7.34
N ALA A 146 -5.88 -5.81 7.54
CA ALA A 146 -4.95 -6.89 7.79
C ALA A 146 -5.32 -8.07 6.89
N PHE A 147 -4.32 -8.88 6.52
CA PHE A 147 -4.53 -10.15 5.83
C PHE A 147 -4.16 -11.27 6.80
N LEU A 148 -5.17 -12.04 7.22
CA LEU A 148 -5.02 -13.11 8.21
C LEU A 148 -5.04 -14.46 7.49
N MET A 149 -3.87 -15.05 7.28
CA MET A 149 -3.70 -16.38 6.67
C MET A 149 -2.81 -17.28 7.52
N THR A 150 -1.68 -16.77 8.00
CA THR A 150 -0.72 -17.55 8.79
C THR A 150 -1.29 -17.93 10.16
N GLU A 151 -1.19 -19.21 10.51
CA GLU A 151 -1.58 -19.77 11.81
C GLU A 151 -0.36 -20.17 12.65
N PRO A 152 -0.31 -19.86 13.96
CA PRO A 152 0.93 -20.00 14.76
C PRO A 152 1.48 -21.42 14.95
N ILE A 153 0.63 -22.45 14.91
CA ILE A 153 0.99 -23.82 15.36
C ILE A 153 1.16 -24.78 14.17
N ILE A 154 0.96 -24.32 12.94
CA ILE A 154 1.05 -25.14 11.73
C ILE A 154 2.06 -24.56 10.73
N ALA A 155 2.58 -25.43 9.87
CA ALA A 155 3.45 -25.04 8.76
C ALA A 155 2.63 -24.34 7.65
N SER A 156 2.29 -23.07 7.88
CA SER A 156 1.48 -22.23 6.98
C SER A 156 2.19 -21.84 5.67
N SER A 157 3.47 -22.22 5.50
CA SER A 157 4.17 -22.10 4.21
C SER A 157 3.51 -22.95 3.12
N ASP A 158 2.87 -24.07 3.50
CA ASP A 158 1.91 -24.78 2.66
C ASP A 158 0.48 -24.37 3.09
N ALA A 159 -0.20 -23.60 2.23
CA ALA A 159 -1.56 -23.14 2.47
C ALA A 159 -2.58 -24.29 2.63
N LYS A 160 -2.24 -25.52 2.22
CA LYS A 160 -3.10 -26.70 2.46
C LYS A 160 -3.15 -27.11 3.94
N ASN A 161 -2.22 -26.64 4.77
CA ASN A 161 -2.20 -26.95 6.19
C ASN A 161 -3.14 -26.09 7.03
N ILE A 162 -3.67 -24.98 6.49
CA ILE A 162 -4.56 -24.05 7.21
C ILE A 162 -5.73 -24.81 7.84
N GLN A 163 -5.92 -24.62 9.13
CA GLN A 163 -6.93 -25.37 9.91
C GLN A 163 -8.17 -24.53 10.23
N LEU A 164 -8.10 -23.20 10.14
CA LEU A 164 -9.24 -22.30 10.34
C LEU A 164 -10.39 -22.71 9.43
N GLN A 165 -11.51 -23.06 10.04
CA GLN A 165 -12.68 -23.52 9.32
C GLN A 165 -13.67 -22.36 9.14
N MET A 166 -14.12 -22.20 7.90
CA MET A 166 -15.23 -21.32 7.55
C MET A 166 -16.44 -22.20 7.26
N ARG A 167 -17.42 -22.24 8.18
CA ARG A 167 -18.65 -23.01 8.02
C ARG A 167 -19.81 -22.08 7.67
N ARG A 168 -20.61 -22.50 6.70
CA ARG A 168 -21.85 -21.81 6.34
C ARG A 168 -22.97 -22.31 7.24
N GLU A 169 -23.51 -21.43 8.08
CA GLU A 169 -24.75 -21.67 8.82
C GLU A 169 -25.78 -20.63 8.38
N GLU A 170 -26.76 -21.07 7.58
CA GLU A 170 -27.79 -20.20 6.98
C GLU A 170 -27.21 -19.00 6.21
N MET A 171 -27.47 -17.76 6.67
CA MET A 171 -26.94 -16.49 6.14
C MET A 171 -25.69 -15.98 6.90
N VAL A 172 -25.15 -16.76 7.83
CA VAL A 172 -24.02 -16.36 8.68
C VAL A 172 -22.81 -17.27 8.40
N VAL A 173 -21.63 -16.66 8.41
CA VAL A 173 -20.36 -17.36 8.34
C VAL A 173 -19.80 -17.45 9.75
N LEU A 174 -19.66 -18.68 10.27
CA LEU A 174 -19.02 -18.92 11.55
C LEU A 174 -17.54 -19.25 11.36
N TRP A 175 -16.72 -18.71 12.25
CA TRP A 175 -15.28 -18.92 12.32
C TRP A 175 -14.98 -19.77 13.56
N SER A 176 -14.41 -20.96 13.37
CA SER A 176 -13.95 -21.80 14.47
C SER A 176 -12.52 -22.28 14.22
N ARG A 177 -11.76 -22.48 15.31
CA ARG A 177 -10.57 -23.34 15.26
C ARG A 177 -10.98 -24.80 15.17
#